data_AF-A0A357CXR6-F1
#
_entry.id   AF-A0A357CXR6-F1
#
_cell.length_a   1.000
_cell.length_b   1.000
_cell.length_c   1.000
_cell.angle_alpha   90.00
_cell.angle_beta   90.00
_cell.angle_gamma   90.00
#
_symmetry.space_group_name_H-M   'P 1'
#
loop_
_entity.id
_entity.type
_entity.pdbx_description
1 polymer ?
#
loop_
_entity_poly.entity_id
_entity_poly.type
_entity_poly.pdbx_seq_one_letter_code
_entity_poly.pdbx_strand_id
1 'polypeptide(L)'
;GASPGAMTAMLEGLGVDAIGINCSLGPKQMRKIIPELLENASVPVIANPNAGLPRAENGKTVFDVGADEFAAVMKEFAELGVSIIGGCCGTTPEYIRKMIEVTKNLPFKRVSDKNKTVVSSYSHALYIENEPILIGERINPTGKPLIKQALRDGNFDYILSEALAQQEKGAHILDVNVGLPETDEVKMMATAVTELQVVVDLPLQIDTVNTAAMERAMRLYNGKPLVNSVSGSEESMTQIFPLVAKYGGVVVALTIDENGIPDTAEGRLAVAERIVRRAAKFGIKPKDIIVDPLALTVSSDTGSANITLESIRLIKEKLGVKTSLGISNISFGLPNREIINSAFYAIALQSGLDCAIINPFSEDIMKTYYSYRALRGMDENCVEYIGFASGKSERKAYVENSEDGAGESLQNAIVKGLKERAFTIASNLLKTSPPLDVIDTQIIPALDIVGRGYEEKTVFLPQLLMSAEAATSAFRAVKAVLPPTDSKNENKIILATVKGD
;
A
#
# COMPACT_ATOMS: atom_id res chain seq x y z
N GLY A 1 -9.94 0.91 9.34
CA GLY A 1 -9.13 0.56 8.16
C GLY A 1 -7.70 0.94 8.41
N ALA A 2 -7.42 2.24 8.55
CA ALA A 2 -6.07 2.75 8.78
C ALA A 2 -5.47 2.34 10.14
N SER A 3 -4.24 1.85 10.12
CA SER A 3 -3.41 1.70 11.31
C SER A 3 -2.88 3.07 11.78
N PRO A 4 -2.53 3.20 13.07
CA PRO A 4 -1.83 4.38 13.60
C PRO A 4 -0.59 4.75 12.80
N GLY A 5 0.22 3.76 12.39
CA GLY A 5 1.37 3.97 11.52
C GLY A 5 1.01 4.59 10.17
N ALA A 6 -0.03 4.08 9.50
CA ALA A 6 -0.47 4.57 8.19
C ALA A 6 -0.93 6.04 8.25
N MET A 7 -1.76 6.35 9.26
CA MET A 7 -2.23 7.73 9.47
C MET A 7 -1.08 8.67 9.81
N THR A 8 -0.13 8.23 10.63
CA THR A 8 1.05 9.02 10.99
C THR A 8 1.90 9.32 9.76
N ALA A 9 2.22 8.31 8.95
CA ALA A 9 3.01 8.48 7.73
C ALA A 9 2.36 9.48 6.77
N MET A 10 1.05 9.33 6.51
CA MET A 10 0.30 10.22 5.62
C MET A 10 0.26 11.66 6.17
N LEU A 11 -0.18 11.85 7.42
CA LEU A 11 -0.38 13.19 7.98
C LEU A 11 0.95 13.93 8.19
N GLU A 12 2.00 13.26 8.66
CA GLU A 12 3.33 13.87 8.75
C GLU A 12 3.91 14.20 7.38
N GLY A 13 3.65 13.35 6.37
CA GLY A 13 4.02 13.65 4.98
C GLY A 13 3.39 14.94 4.47
N LEU A 14 2.17 15.25 4.90
CA LEU A 14 1.46 16.49 4.58
C LEU A 14 1.95 17.71 5.40
N GLY A 15 2.89 17.52 6.32
CA GLY A 15 3.51 18.60 7.09
C GLY A 15 2.64 19.16 8.22
N VAL A 16 1.77 18.35 8.83
CA VAL A 16 0.96 18.78 9.98
C VAL A 16 1.82 19.07 11.22
N ASP A 17 1.38 20.03 12.04
CA ASP A 17 2.07 20.40 13.29
C ASP A 17 1.82 19.41 14.46
N ALA A 18 0.74 18.63 14.39
CA ALA A 18 0.36 17.65 15.39
C ALA A 18 -0.59 16.61 14.79
N ILE A 19 -0.59 15.40 15.35
CA ILE A 19 -1.53 14.33 15.00
C ILE A 19 -2.22 13.82 16.26
N GLY A 20 -3.38 13.16 16.13
CA GLY A 20 -4.01 12.61 17.32
C GLY A 20 -5.27 11.82 17.06
N ILE A 21 -5.84 11.36 18.17
CA ILE A 21 -7.07 10.57 18.19
C ILE A 21 -8.09 11.20 19.14
N ASN A 22 -9.35 11.19 18.73
CA ASN A 22 -10.46 11.66 19.53
C ASN A 22 -11.71 10.81 19.30
N CYS A 23 -12.67 10.90 20.24
CA CYS A 23 -13.95 10.20 20.16
C CYS A 23 -13.80 8.67 20.07
N SER A 24 -14.86 7.97 19.62
CA SER A 24 -15.05 6.53 19.37
C SER A 24 -14.75 5.58 20.54
N LEU A 25 -13.65 5.80 21.24
CA LEU A 25 -13.07 4.96 22.27
C LEU A 25 -13.00 5.74 23.59
N GLY A 26 -13.17 5.00 24.68
CA GLY A 26 -12.84 5.48 26.01
C GLY A 26 -11.33 5.44 26.28
N PRO A 27 -10.89 5.99 27.43
CA PRO A 27 -9.48 6.08 27.78
C PRO A 27 -8.81 4.70 27.86
N LYS A 28 -9.50 3.68 28.39
CA LYS A 28 -8.98 2.31 28.51
C LYS A 28 -8.68 1.67 27.16
N GLN A 29 -9.51 1.88 26.14
CA GLN A 29 -9.29 1.33 24.81
C GLN A 29 -8.17 2.10 24.08
N MET A 30 -8.11 3.42 24.25
CA MET A 30 -7.04 4.24 23.65
C MET A 30 -5.64 3.88 24.17
N ARG A 31 -5.50 3.30 25.39
CA ARG A 31 -4.21 2.77 25.89
C ARG A 31 -3.53 1.79 24.94
N LYS A 32 -4.29 1.09 24.09
CA LYS A 32 -3.75 0.14 23.11
C LYS A 32 -3.18 0.81 21.86
N ILE A 33 -3.56 2.06 21.59
CA ILE A 33 -3.29 2.77 20.34
C ILE A 33 -2.20 3.84 20.55
N ILE A 34 -2.23 4.52 21.70
CA ILE A 34 -1.31 5.62 22.01
C ILE A 34 0.18 5.22 21.90
N PRO A 35 0.64 4.05 22.40
CA PRO A 35 2.04 3.66 22.26
C PRO A 35 2.50 3.57 20.80
N GLU A 36 1.67 2.98 19.93
CA GLU A 36 1.98 2.86 18.49
C GLU A 36 2.02 4.23 17.81
N LEU A 37 1.11 5.16 18.17
CA LEU A 37 1.17 6.54 17.67
C LEU A 37 2.47 7.23 18.10
N LEU A 38 2.84 7.15 19.39
CA LEU A 38 4.04 7.79 19.93
C LEU A 38 5.34 7.19 19.39
N GLU A 39 5.33 5.91 19.03
CA GLU A 39 6.47 5.24 18.41
C GLU A 39 6.74 5.77 17.00
N ASN A 40 5.68 6.09 16.26
CA ASN A 40 5.76 6.47 14.85
C ASN A 40 5.78 7.99 14.63
N ALA A 41 5.21 8.77 15.55
CA ALA A 41 5.08 10.21 15.42
C ALA A 41 6.39 10.96 15.74
N SER A 42 6.86 11.74 14.76
CA SER A 42 7.86 12.79 14.86
C SER A 42 7.27 14.17 15.17
N VAL A 43 5.94 14.30 15.24
CA VAL A 43 5.21 15.51 15.66
C VAL A 43 4.41 15.29 16.96
N PRO A 44 4.03 16.36 17.69
CA PRO A 44 3.16 16.28 18.86
C PRO A 44 1.93 15.38 18.68
N VAL A 45 1.67 14.52 19.66
CA VAL A 45 0.49 13.64 19.70
C VAL A 45 -0.61 14.24 20.58
N ILE A 46 -1.85 14.18 20.10
CA ILE A 46 -3.07 14.64 20.79
C ILE A 46 -3.95 13.44 21.14
N ALA A 47 -4.50 13.40 22.36
CA ALA A 47 -5.45 12.36 22.79
C ALA A 47 -6.67 12.94 23.51
N ASN A 48 -7.86 12.74 22.93
CA ASN A 48 -9.14 13.23 23.46
C ASN A 48 -10.19 12.10 23.51
N PRO A 49 -10.08 11.13 24.44
CA PRO A 49 -11.04 10.04 24.57
C PRO A 49 -12.44 10.52 25.00
N ASN A 50 -13.45 9.67 24.74
CA ASN A 50 -14.76 9.80 25.37
C ASN A 50 -14.69 9.47 26.86
N ALA A 51 -15.68 9.87 27.67
CA ALA A 51 -15.80 9.49 29.08
C ALA A 51 -16.22 8.01 29.27
N GLY A 52 -15.78 7.11 28.39
CA GLY A 52 -16.22 5.72 28.32
C GLY A 52 -16.82 5.35 26.96
N LEU A 53 -17.30 4.12 26.84
CA LEU A 53 -18.03 3.69 25.65
C LEU A 53 -19.49 4.13 25.77
N PRO A 54 -20.10 4.65 24.68
CA PRO A 54 -21.50 5.06 24.73
C PRO A 54 -22.40 3.83 24.96
N ARG A 55 -23.21 3.85 26.01
CA ARG A 55 -24.27 2.86 26.25
C ARG A 55 -25.64 3.53 26.14
N ALA A 56 -26.59 2.86 25.49
CA ALA A 56 -27.96 3.34 25.41
C ALA A 56 -28.70 2.87 26.67
N GLU A 57 -29.16 3.80 27.49
CA GLU A 57 -29.96 3.53 28.69
C GLU A 57 -31.18 4.45 28.68
N ASN A 58 -32.38 3.86 28.64
CA ASN A 58 -33.66 4.60 28.58
C ASN A 58 -33.73 5.63 27.43
N GLY A 59 -33.18 5.30 26.26
CA GLY A 59 -33.15 6.20 25.10
C GLY A 59 -32.16 7.36 25.20
N LYS A 60 -31.31 7.39 26.22
CA LYS A 60 -30.22 8.36 26.38
C LYS A 60 -28.86 7.67 26.28
N THR A 61 -27.89 8.35 25.69
CA THR A 61 -26.49 7.90 25.69
C THR A 61 -25.87 8.21 27.05
N VAL A 62 -25.42 7.18 27.76
CA VAL A 62 -24.69 7.28 29.02
C VAL A 62 -23.26 6.81 28.79
N PHE A 63 -22.32 7.34 29.57
CA PHE A 63 -20.91 6.97 29.54
C PHE A 63 -20.51 6.39 30.90
N ASP A 64 -19.58 5.44 30.92
CA ASP A 64 -19.31 4.54 32.04
C ASP A 64 -18.02 4.85 32.83
N VAL A 65 -17.21 5.82 32.41
CA VAL A 65 -15.97 6.20 33.10
C VAL A 65 -16.16 7.49 33.88
N GLY A 66 -15.93 7.46 35.19
CA GLY A 66 -16.01 8.63 36.05
C GLY A 66 -14.81 9.58 35.90
N ALA A 67 -14.95 10.82 36.41
CA ALA A 67 -13.94 11.86 36.23
C ALA A 67 -12.56 11.54 36.85
N ASP A 68 -12.50 10.84 38.00
CA ASP A 68 -11.23 10.42 38.62
C ASP A 68 -10.51 9.37 37.79
N GLU A 69 -11.25 8.34 37.34
CA GLU A 69 -10.69 7.27 36.51
C GLU A 69 -10.18 7.83 35.18
N PHE A 70 -10.95 8.72 34.55
CA PHE A 70 -10.54 9.41 33.34
C PHE A 70 -9.25 10.18 33.54
N ALA A 71 -9.18 11.02 34.59
CA ALA A 71 -8.01 11.82 34.90
C ALA A 71 -6.75 10.97 35.14
N ALA A 72 -6.89 9.82 35.81
CA ALA A 72 -5.79 8.89 36.03
C ALA A 72 -5.21 8.37 34.70
N VAL A 73 -6.05 8.00 33.73
CA VAL A 73 -5.56 7.54 32.42
C VAL A 73 -4.92 8.67 31.62
N MET A 74 -5.49 9.87 31.65
CA MET A 74 -4.91 11.03 30.95
C MET A 74 -3.53 11.40 31.51
N LYS A 75 -3.32 11.20 32.82
CA LYS A 75 -2.00 11.32 33.44
C LYS A 75 -1.01 10.33 32.84
N GLU A 76 -1.39 9.06 32.70
CA GLU A 76 -0.56 8.04 32.05
C GLU A 76 -0.20 8.45 30.61
N PHE A 77 -1.15 8.98 29.84
CA PHE A 77 -0.89 9.45 28.47
C PHE A 77 0.13 10.60 28.42
N ALA A 78 -0.01 11.59 29.30
CA ALA A 78 0.97 12.67 29.42
C ALA A 78 2.35 12.12 29.84
N GLU A 79 2.38 11.19 30.80
CA GLU A 79 3.61 10.51 31.23
C GLU A 79 4.24 9.69 30.11
N LEU A 80 3.47 9.09 29.19
CA LEU A 80 3.98 8.39 28.01
C LEU A 80 4.59 9.36 26.98
N GLY A 81 4.08 10.59 26.90
CA GLY A 81 4.58 11.64 26.00
C GLY A 81 3.52 12.22 25.06
N VAL A 82 2.24 11.95 25.30
CA VAL A 82 1.16 12.67 24.61
C VAL A 82 1.28 14.15 24.97
N SER A 83 1.38 14.99 23.95
CA SER A 83 1.71 16.41 24.09
C SER A 83 0.47 17.24 24.47
N ILE A 84 -0.71 16.86 23.97
CA ILE A 84 -1.97 17.54 24.24
C ILE A 84 -3.00 16.49 24.66
N ILE A 85 -3.55 16.66 25.85
CA ILE A 85 -4.57 15.76 26.42
C ILE A 85 -5.86 16.53 26.70
N GLY A 86 -6.99 15.89 26.46
CA GLY A 86 -8.30 16.46 26.65
C GLY A 86 -9.41 15.41 26.68
N GLY A 87 -10.64 15.85 26.42
CA GLY A 87 -11.83 15.02 26.47
C GLY A 87 -12.76 15.25 25.28
N CYS A 88 -13.51 14.23 24.90
CA CYS A 88 -14.52 14.28 23.86
C CYS A 88 -15.92 14.00 24.45
N CYS A 89 -16.73 13.14 23.83
CA CYS A 89 -18.11 12.90 24.25
C CYS A 89 -18.20 12.37 25.69
N GLY A 90 -19.15 12.90 26.46
CA GLY A 90 -19.36 12.53 27.86
C GLY A 90 -18.43 13.22 28.87
N THR A 91 -17.38 13.91 28.41
CA THR A 91 -16.51 14.69 29.30
C THR A 91 -17.14 16.04 29.63
N THR A 92 -16.96 16.50 30.87
CA THR A 92 -17.50 17.78 31.38
C THR A 92 -16.37 18.62 31.99
N PRO A 93 -16.60 19.89 32.36
CA PRO A 93 -15.59 20.68 33.07
C PRO A 93 -15.06 20.01 34.35
N GLU A 94 -15.82 19.10 34.96
CA GLU A 94 -15.33 18.30 36.08
C GLU A 94 -14.17 17.38 35.70
N TYR A 95 -14.28 16.68 34.57
CA TYR A 95 -13.24 15.78 34.04
C TYR A 95 -11.97 16.57 33.75
N ILE A 96 -12.11 17.72 33.08
CA ILE A 96 -10.98 18.57 32.74
C ILE A 96 -10.29 19.12 33.99
N ARG A 97 -11.06 19.52 35.02
CA ARG A 97 -10.49 19.98 36.30
C ARG A 97 -9.64 18.90 36.97
N LYS A 98 -10.19 17.69 37.11
CA LYS A 98 -9.47 16.56 37.72
C LYS A 98 -8.24 16.16 36.90
N MET A 99 -8.34 16.18 35.57
CA MET A 99 -7.21 15.95 34.67
C MET A 99 -6.09 16.99 34.88
N ILE A 100 -6.43 18.28 34.99
CA ILE A 100 -5.45 19.34 35.25
C ILE A 100 -4.79 19.14 36.63
N GLU A 101 -5.56 18.79 37.67
CA GLU A 101 -5.03 18.56 39.02
C GLU A 101 -3.91 17.52 39.04
N VAL A 102 -4.05 16.44 38.26
CA VAL A 102 -3.08 15.33 38.23
C VAL A 102 -1.96 15.51 37.20
N THR A 103 -2.09 16.44 36.23
CA THR A 103 -1.11 16.62 35.14
C THR A 103 -0.33 17.93 35.16
N LYS A 104 -0.81 18.98 35.85
CA LYS A 104 -0.21 20.34 35.83
C LYS A 104 1.27 20.44 36.19
N ASN A 105 1.80 19.47 36.94
CA ASN A 105 3.19 19.44 37.41
C ASN A 105 4.05 18.40 36.67
N LEU A 106 3.50 17.71 35.66
CA LEU A 106 4.27 16.74 34.89
C LEU A 106 5.25 17.46 33.97
N PRO A 107 6.48 16.94 33.81
CA PRO A 107 7.43 17.49 32.86
C PRO A 107 6.94 17.24 31.44
N PHE A 108 7.04 18.26 30.58
CA PHE A 108 6.76 18.10 29.16
C PHE A 108 7.83 17.22 28.50
N LYS A 109 7.41 16.13 27.85
CA LYS A 109 8.28 15.28 27.05
C LYS A 109 8.41 15.85 25.64
N ARG A 110 9.63 16.28 25.29
CA ARG A 110 9.92 16.81 23.95
C ARG A 110 9.79 15.71 22.90
N VAL A 111 9.10 16.03 21.81
CA VAL A 111 8.98 15.15 20.65
C VAL A 111 10.33 15.00 19.95
N SER A 112 10.67 13.77 19.58
CA SER A 112 11.89 13.41 18.85
C SER A 112 11.54 13.01 17.41
N ASP A 113 12.34 13.44 16.43
CA ASP A 113 12.25 12.89 15.08
C ASP A 113 12.58 11.40 15.09
N LYS A 114 11.68 10.56 14.57
CA LYS A 114 11.87 9.10 14.53
C LYS A 114 12.82 8.65 13.42
N ASN A 115 13.07 9.53 12.44
CA ASN A 115 13.97 9.30 11.31
C ASN A 115 13.70 7.99 10.53
N LYS A 116 12.44 7.55 10.46
CA LYS A 116 12.02 6.35 9.71
C LYS A 116 11.68 6.70 8.26
N THR A 117 12.19 5.93 7.30
CA THR A 117 11.71 5.94 5.92
C THR A 117 10.42 5.11 5.85
N VAL A 118 9.32 5.76 5.48
CA VAL A 118 7.99 5.14 5.49
C VAL A 118 7.15 5.61 4.32
N VAL A 119 6.50 4.65 3.66
CA VAL A 119 5.40 4.85 2.71
C VAL A 119 4.16 4.18 3.25
N SER A 120 2.96 4.56 2.79
CA SER A 120 1.73 3.96 3.29
C SER A 120 0.65 3.91 2.23
N SER A 121 -0.20 2.90 2.33
CA SER A 121 -1.53 2.93 1.74
C SER A 121 -2.51 3.60 2.71
N TYR A 122 -3.81 3.44 2.45
CA TYR A 122 -4.86 3.93 3.33
C TYR A 122 -4.97 3.10 4.63
N SER A 123 -4.51 1.85 4.62
CA SER A 123 -4.71 0.88 5.69
C SER A 123 -3.43 0.59 6.47
N HIS A 124 -2.27 0.50 5.80
CA HIS A 124 -1.01 0.10 6.43
C HIS A 124 0.17 1.01 6.05
N ALA A 125 1.10 1.15 6.99
CA ALA A 125 2.42 1.72 6.74
C ALA A 125 3.42 0.62 6.42
N LEU A 126 4.37 0.93 5.55
CA LEU A 126 5.50 0.09 5.21
C LEU A 126 6.80 0.85 5.51
N TYR A 127 7.55 0.34 6.49
CA TYR A 127 8.81 0.92 6.93
C TYR A 127 9.97 0.30 6.13
N ILE A 128 10.75 1.13 5.47
CA ILE A 128 11.90 0.71 4.67
C ILE A 128 13.13 0.77 5.57
N GLU A 129 13.31 -0.26 6.40
CA GLU A 129 14.36 -0.32 7.41
C GLU A 129 15.43 -1.35 7.08
N ASN A 130 15.35 -2.55 7.65
CA ASN A 130 16.40 -3.57 7.54
C ASN A 130 16.04 -4.69 6.57
N GLU A 131 14.75 -4.85 6.25
CA GLU A 131 14.29 -5.88 5.33
C GLU A 131 14.24 -5.34 3.89
N PRO A 132 14.64 -6.15 2.89
CA PRO A 132 14.49 -5.78 1.49
C PRO A 132 13.01 -5.68 1.11
N ILE A 133 12.67 -4.63 0.36
CA ILE A 133 11.31 -4.34 -0.08
C ILE A 133 11.14 -4.71 -1.55
N LEU A 134 10.13 -5.52 -1.86
CA LEU A 134 9.79 -5.91 -3.22
C LEU A 134 8.77 -4.94 -3.81
N ILE A 135 9.12 -4.30 -4.93
CA ILE A 135 8.25 -3.40 -5.69
C ILE A 135 7.82 -4.12 -6.98
N GLY A 136 6.54 -4.42 -7.13
CA GLY A 136 6.00 -5.14 -8.28
C GLY A 136 5.93 -4.27 -9.54
N GLU A 137 6.63 -4.65 -10.61
CA GLU A 137 6.82 -3.86 -11.84
C GLU A 137 5.78 -4.14 -12.97
N ARG A 138 4.70 -4.87 -12.70
CA ARG A 138 3.86 -5.40 -13.80
C ARG A 138 2.85 -4.42 -14.36
N ILE A 139 2.42 -3.43 -13.59
CA ILE A 139 1.54 -2.34 -14.06
C ILE A 139 2.40 -1.29 -14.76
N ASN A 140 2.92 -1.67 -15.94
CA ASN A 140 3.74 -0.81 -16.77
C ASN A 140 3.58 -1.21 -18.25
N PRO A 141 3.10 -0.33 -19.15
CA PRO A 141 2.86 -0.66 -20.55
C PRO A 141 4.12 -1.03 -21.33
N THR A 142 5.31 -0.64 -20.88
CA THR A 142 6.57 -0.88 -21.60
C THR A 142 6.80 -2.38 -21.79
N GLY A 143 6.91 -2.80 -23.06
CA GLY A 143 7.09 -4.19 -23.46
C GLY A 143 5.90 -5.13 -23.21
N LYS A 144 4.72 -4.63 -22.80
CA LYS A 144 3.58 -5.47 -22.41
C LYS A 144 2.33 -5.19 -23.24
N PRO A 145 2.03 -6.03 -24.26
CA PRO A 145 0.91 -5.77 -25.17
C PRO A 145 -0.46 -5.79 -24.47
N LEU A 146 -0.66 -6.67 -23.49
CA LEU A 146 -1.93 -6.77 -22.76
C LEU A 146 -2.20 -5.54 -21.88
N ILE A 147 -1.21 -5.06 -21.11
CA ILE A 147 -1.34 -3.83 -20.32
C ILE A 147 -1.57 -2.61 -21.23
N LYS A 148 -0.83 -2.51 -22.35
CA LYS A 148 -1.06 -1.46 -23.34
C LYS A 148 -2.50 -1.46 -23.86
N GLN A 149 -3.02 -2.63 -24.22
CA GLN A 149 -4.37 -2.76 -24.73
C GLN A 149 -5.41 -2.40 -23.66
N ALA A 150 -5.23 -2.88 -22.43
CA ALA A 150 -6.11 -2.55 -21.31
C ALA A 150 -6.18 -1.03 -21.06
N LEU A 151 -5.03 -0.34 -21.09
CA LEU A 151 -4.99 1.12 -20.93
C LEU A 151 -5.69 1.85 -22.09
N ARG A 152 -5.54 1.39 -23.34
CA ARG A 152 -6.24 1.99 -24.50
C ARG A 152 -7.74 1.84 -24.41
N ASP A 153 -8.19 0.66 -23.99
CA ASP A 153 -9.61 0.32 -23.93
C ASP A 153 -10.28 0.85 -22.65
N GLY A 154 -9.52 1.42 -21.72
CA GLY A 154 -10.01 1.79 -20.39
C GLY A 154 -10.44 0.58 -19.54
N ASN A 155 -9.91 -0.60 -19.85
CA ASN A 155 -10.21 -1.84 -19.15
C ASN A 155 -9.35 -1.94 -17.87
N PHE A 156 -9.76 -1.23 -16.83
CA PHE A 156 -9.07 -1.25 -15.54
C PHE A 156 -9.22 -2.57 -14.79
N ASP A 157 -10.23 -3.39 -15.05
CA ASP A 157 -10.36 -4.73 -14.43
C ASP A 157 -9.11 -5.58 -14.64
N TYR A 158 -8.46 -5.49 -15.81
CA TYR A 158 -7.19 -6.18 -16.07
C TYR A 158 -6.04 -5.63 -15.21
N ILE A 159 -5.97 -4.30 -15.04
CA ILE A 159 -4.95 -3.64 -14.22
C ILE A 159 -5.14 -3.99 -12.74
N LEU A 160 -6.38 -4.00 -12.25
CA LEU A 160 -6.74 -4.40 -10.89
C LEU A 160 -6.45 -5.89 -10.64
N SER A 161 -6.73 -6.76 -11.62
CA SER A 161 -6.37 -8.18 -11.54
C SER A 161 -4.85 -8.38 -11.41
N GLU A 162 -4.06 -7.63 -12.19
CA GLU A 162 -2.60 -7.68 -12.14
C GLU A 162 -2.08 -7.17 -10.78
N ALA A 163 -2.70 -6.13 -10.21
CA ALA A 163 -2.36 -5.61 -8.89
C ALA A 163 -2.56 -6.66 -7.78
N LEU A 164 -3.74 -7.29 -7.76
CA LEU A 164 -4.06 -8.36 -6.81
C LEU A 164 -3.12 -9.55 -6.96
N ALA A 165 -2.81 -9.96 -8.20
CA ALA A 165 -1.93 -11.08 -8.45
C ALA A 165 -0.48 -10.79 -7.99
N GLN A 166 0.00 -9.56 -8.16
CA GLN A 166 1.31 -9.15 -7.61
C GLN A 166 1.34 -9.15 -6.08
N GLN A 167 0.26 -8.69 -5.43
CA GLN A 167 0.11 -8.76 -3.97
C GLN A 167 0.14 -10.20 -3.47
N GLU A 168 -0.62 -11.10 -4.11
CA GLU A 168 -0.63 -12.55 -3.80
C GLU A 168 0.77 -13.17 -3.95
N LYS A 169 1.55 -12.71 -4.95
CA LYS A 169 2.94 -13.13 -5.16
C LYS A 169 3.95 -12.47 -4.23
N GLY A 170 3.53 -11.61 -3.31
CA GLY A 170 4.37 -11.04 -2.27
C GLY A 170 5.04 -9.72 -2.61
N ALA A 171 4.53 -8.96 -3.57
CA ALA A 171 4.91 -7.56 -3.70
C ALA A 171 4.53 -6.79 -2.41
N HIS A 172 5.38 -5.86 -1.98
CA HIS A 172 5.13 -4.99 -0.83
C HIS A 172 4.69 -3.58 -1.26
N ILE A 173 5.09 -3.15 -2.46
CA ILE A 173 4.69 -1.90 -3.12
C ILE A 173 4.34 -2.27 -4.56
N LEU A 174 3.37 -1.56 -5.17
CA LEU A 174 3.10 -1.69 -6.60
C LEU A 174 3.63 -0.48 -7.35
N ASP A 175 4.50 -0.71 -8.35
CA ASP A 175 4.90 0.30 -9.33
C ASP A 175 3.77 0.50 -10.34
N VAL A 176 3.30 1.75 -10.47
CA VAL A 176 2.15 2.12 -11.31
C VAL A 176 2.61 3.12 -12.36
N ASN A 177 2.87 2.60 -13.56
CA ASN A 177 3.16 3.37 -14.75
C ASN A 177 2.03 3.20 -15.76
N VAL A 178 1.41 4.31 -16.16
CA VAL A 178 0.34 4.33 -17.17
C VAL A 178 0.70 5.17 -18.40
N GLY A 179 2.01 5.45 -18.57
CA GLY A 179 2.54 6.27 -19.65
C GLY A 179 2.36 5.59 -21.00
N LEU A 180 1.41 6.08 -21.79
CA LEU A 180 1.16 5.63 -23.15
C LEU A 180 0.99 6.87 -24.06
N PRO A 181 1.80 7.05 -25.11
CA PRO A 181 1.82 8.30 -25.90
C PRO A 181 0.46 8.73 -26.46
N GLU A 182 -0.40 7.78 -26.78
CA GLU A 182 -1.73 7.99 -27.35
C GLU A 182 -2.86 8.23 -26.33
N THR A 183 -2.57 8.27 -25.02
CA THR A 183 -3.60 8.48 -23.97
C THR A 183 -3.38 9.75 -23.16
N ASP A 184 -4.45 10.24 -22.52
CA ASP A 184 -4.36 11.30 -21.51
C ASP A 184 -3.82 10.69 -20.20
N GLU A 185 -2.50 10.77 -20.02
CA GLU A 185 -1.81 10.22 -18.85
C GLU A 185 -2.30 10.82 -17.53
N VAL A 186 -2.70 12.10 -17.51
CA VAL A 186 -3.20 12.76 -16.28
C VAL A 186 -4.52 12.13 -15.85
N LYS A 187 -5.44 11.94 -16.79
CA LYS A 187 -6.71 11.26 -16.53
C LYS A 187 -6.49 9.78 -16.19
N MET A 188 -5.64 9.09 -16.94
CA MET A 188 -5.37 7.67 -16.76
C MET A 188 -4.75 7.38 -15.39
N MET A 189 -3.78 8.19 -14.97
CA MET A 189 -3.12 8.04 -13.67
C MET A 189 -4.09 8.35 -12.53
N ALA A 190 -4.95 9.35 -12.69
CA ALA A 190 -5.99 9.66 -11.71
C ALA A 190 -6.95 8.47 -11.50
N THR A 191 -7.38 7.82 -12.58
CA THR A 191 -8.21 6.61 -12.51
C THR A 191 -7.45 5.45 -11.89
N ALA A 192 -6.23 5.16 -12.36
CA ALA A 192 -5.40 4.07 -11.86
C ALA A 192 -5.21 4.14 -10.35
N VAL A 193 -4.75 5.30 -9.84
CA VAL A 193 -4.52 5.49 -8.41
C VAL A 193 -5.82 5.38 -7.61
N THR A 194 -6.92 5.91 -8.12
CA THR A 194 -8.22 5.88 -7.42
C THR A 194 -8.79 4.48 -7.32
N GLU A 195 -8.68 3.67 -8.38
CA GLU A 195 -9.22 2.31 -8.37
C GLU A 195 -8.29 1.32 -7.67
N LEU A 196 -6.97 1.41 -7.89
CA LEU A 196 -6.00 0.53 -7.24
C LEU A 196 -6.06 0.63 -5.72
N GLN A 197 -6.08 1.85 -5.16
CA GLN A 197 -6.09 2.04 -3.70
C GLN A 197 -7.36 1.53 -3.00
N VAL A 198 -8.42 1.23 -3.77
CA VAL A 198 -9.65 0.63 -3.25
C VAL A 198 -9.53 -0.89 -3.17
N VAL A 199 -8.84 -1.49 -4.13
CA VAL A 199 -8.76 -2.95 -4.32
C VAL A 199 -7.58 -3.57 -3.61
N VAL A 200 -6.42 -2.91 -3.63
CA VAL A 200 -5.21 -3.37 -2.95
C VAL A 200 -4.93 -2.52 -1.73
N ASP A 201 -4.40 -3.16 -0.69
CA ASP A 201 -3.96 -2.49 0.51
C ASP A 201 -2.47 -2.14 0.49
N LEU A 202 -1.73 -2.48 -0.57
CA LEU A 202 -0.31 -2.13 -0.73
C LEU A 202 -0.10 -0.63 -1.05
N PRO A 203 1.01 -0.03 -0.57
CA PRO A 203 1.48 1.27 -1.02
C PRO A 203 1.72 1.29 -2.54
N LEU A 204 1.51 2.45 -3.14
CA LEU A 204 1.75 2.66 -4.57
C LEU A 204 3.03 3.47 -4.77
N GLN A 205 3.85 3.02 -5.72
CA GLN A 205 4.88 3.82 -6.35
C GLN A 205 4.28 4.48 -7.60
N ILE A 206 4.09 5.80 -7.54
CA ILE A 206 3.59 6.59 -8.65
C ILE A 206 4.75 6.81 -9.62
N ASP A 207 4.72 6.11 -10.77
CA ASP A 207 5.78 6.14 -11.79
C ASP A 207 5.34 6.93 -13.02
N THR A 208 5.85 8.15 -13.15
CA THR A 208 5.59 9.01 -14.30
C THR A 208 6.63 10.12 -14.41
N VAL A 209 6.94 10.51 -15.65
CA VAL A 209 7.75 11.71 -15.97
C VAL A 209 6.89 12.94 -16.21
N ASN A 210 5.57 12.79 -16.24
CA ASN A 210 4.62 13.87 -16.47
C ASN A 210 4.25 14.53 -15.13
N THR A 211 4.80 15.71 -14.89
CA THR A 211 4.63 16.48 -13.65
C THR A 211 3.16 16.74 -13.30
N ALA A 212 2.30 16.96 -14.30
CA ALA A 212 0.87 17.17 -14.08
C ALA A 212 0.15 15.89 -13.66
N ALA A 213 0.52 14.74 -14.25
CA ALA A 213 -0.01 13.44 -13.84
C ALA A 213 0.45 13.08 -12.43
N MET A 214 1.73 13.34 -12.10
CA MET A 214 2.28 13.14 -10.76
C MET A 214 1.54 13.97 -9.71
N GLU A 215 1.39 15.27 -9.91
CA GLU A 215 0.65 16.13 -8.98
C GLU A 215 -0.79 15.65 -8.80
N ARG A 216 -1.47 15.28 -9.90
CA ARG A 216 -2.85 14.81 -9.85
C ARG A 216 -2.97 13.51 -9.04
N ALA A 217 -2.05 12.58 -9.24
CA ALA A 217 -1.97 11.30 -8.54
C ALA A 217 -1.73 11.48 -7.05
N MET A 218 -0.69 12.25 -6.68
CA MET A 218 -0.34 12.52 -5.28
C MET A 218 -1.47 13.20 -4.52
N ARG A 219 -2.23 14.09 -5.17
CA ARG A 219 -3.39 14.75 -4.58
C ARG A 219 -4.57 13.80 -4.30
N LEU A 220 -4.69 12.70 -5.05
CA LEU A 220 -5.79 11.72 -4.94
C LEU A 220 -5.44 10.52 -4.06
N TYR A 221 -4.16 10.31 -3.79
CA TYR A 221 -3.69 9.12 -3.09
C TYR A 221 -3.95 9.19 -1.59
N ASN A 222 -4.62 8.17 -1.04
CA ASN A 222 -4.91 8.04 0.38
C ASN A 222 -3.76 7.33 1.09
N GLY A 223 -2.64 8.01 1.25
CA GLY A 223 -1.45 7.46 1.89
C GLY A 223 -0.23 8.32 1.62
N LYS A 224 0.95 7.84 2.01
CA LYS A 224 2.22 8.46 1.67
C LYS A 224 2.86 7.69 0.50
N PRO A 225 2.88 8.23 -0.72
CA PRO A 225 3.32 7.49 -1.89
C PRO A 225 4.84 7.36 -1.94
N LEU A 226 5.31 6.34 -2.66
CA LEU A 226 6.66 6.36 -3.26
C LEU A 226 6.56 7.08 -4.60
N VAL A 227 7.42 8.07 -4.85
CA VAL A 227 7.37 8.93 -6.03
C VAL A 227 8.53 8.58 -6.95
N ASN A 228 8.23 8.01 -8.11
CA ASN A 228 9.21 7.64 -9.13
C ASN A 228 9.04 8.57 -10.35
N SER A 229 9.93 9.51 -10.61
CA SER A 229 11.16 9.83 -9.86
C SER A 229 11.58 11.29 -10.03
N VAL A 230 12.64 11.67 -9.33
CA VAL A 230 13.42 12.90 -9.58
C VAL A 230 14.79 12.52 -10.13
N SER A 231 15.31 13.30 -11.08
CA SER A 231 16.69 13.18 -11.55
C SER A 231 17.58 14.26 -10.94
N GLY A 232 18.89 14.15 -11.18
CA GLY A 232 19.88 15.16 -10.81
C GLY A 232 19.79 16.45 -11.60
N SER A 233 18.88 16.58 -12.59
CA SER A 233 18.74 17.80 -13.35
C SER A 233 18.03 18.91 -12.57
N GLU A 234 18.47 20.16 -12.72
CA GLU A 234 17.85 21.28 -12.01
C GLU A 234 16.38 21.48 -12.38
N GLU A 235 16.02 21.18 -13.64
CA GLU A 235 14.64 21.22 -14.12
C GLU A 235 13.78 20.18 -13.38
N SER A 236 14.21 18.92 -13.33
CA SER A 236 13.48 17.85 -12.63
C SER A 236 13.34 18.18 -11.15
N MET A 237 14.44 18.53 -10.47
CA MET A 237 14.41 18.88 -9.05
C MET A 237 13.49 20.07 -8.74
N THR A 238 13.45 21.09 -9.60
CA THR A 238 12.59 22.27 -9.41
C THR A 238 11.11 21.95 -9.63
N GLN A 239 10.79 20.98 -10.48
CA GLN A 239 9.42 20.55 -10.72
C GLN A 239 8.90 19.57 -9.65
N ILE A 240 9.73 18.60 -9.25
CA ILE A 240 9.29 17.46 -8.43
C ILE A 240 9.34 17.76 -6.93
N PHE A 241 10.38 18.44 -6.43
CA PHE A 241 10.49 18.69 -4.98
C PHE A 241 9.37 19.55 -4.39
N PRO A 242 8.83 20.58 -5.06
CA PRO A 242 7.64 21.27 -4.55
C PRO A 242 6.43 20.35 -4.38
N LEU A 243 6.26 19.34 -5.26
CA LEU A 243 5.17 18.37 -5.15
C LEU A 243 5.37 17.46 -3.93
N VAL A 244 6.57 16.90 -3.76
CA VAL A 244 6.93 16.06 -2.61
C VAL A 244 6.81 16.83 -1.29
N ALA A 245 7.23 18.09 -1.25
CA ALA A 245 7.09 18.92 -0.06
C ALA A 245 5.63 19.27 0.28
N LYS A 246 4.76 19.39 -0.74
CA LYS A 246 3.35 19.80 -0.57
C LYS A 246 2.42 18.63 -0.25
N TYR A 247 2.59 17.51 -0.95
CA TYR A 247 1.71 16.35 -0.86
C TYR A 247 2.33 15.21 -0.05
N GLY A 248 3.56 15.39 0.44
CA GLY A 248 4.34 14.34 1.06
C GLY A 248 4.84 13.32 0.05
N GLY A 249 5.49 12.28 0.57
CA GLY A 249 5.99 11.17 -0.22
C GLY A 249 7.45 10.86 0.10
N VAL A 250 7.88 9.68 -0.31
CA VAL A 250 9.30 9.32 -0.39
C VAL A 250 9.68 9.39 -1.85
N VAL A 251 10.75 10.09 -2.21
CA VAL A 251 11.13 10.29 -3.61
C VAL A 251 12.28 9.36 -4.03
N VAL A 252 12.12 8.70 -5.17
CA VAL A 252 13.18 7.93 -5.83
C VAL A 252 14.06 8.90 -6.62
N ALA A 253 15.34 8.98 -6.27
CA ALA A 253 16.35 9.86 -6.83
C ALA A 253 17.23 9.08 -7.80
N LEU A 254 17.02 9.26 -9.11
CA LEU A 254 17.81 8.62 -10.14
C LEU A 254 19.17 9.32 -10.27
N THR A 255 20.28 8.56 -10.29
CA THR A 255 21.62 9.11 -10.49
C THR A 255 21.91 9.38 -11.97
N ILE A 256 21.08 10.22 -12.58
CA ILE A 256 21.21 10.76 -13.94
C ILE A 256 21.04 12.27 -13.86
N ASP A 257 21.88 13.04 -14.56
CA ASP A 257 21.76 14.49 -14.61
C ASP A 257 21.71 15.01 -16.05
N GLU A 258 21.93 16.31 -16.26
CA GLU A 258 21.91 16.93 -17.59
C GLU A 258 22.95 16.34 -18.55
N ASN A 259 24.01 15.72 -18.03
CA ASN A 259 25.09 15.10 -18.81
C ASN A 259 24.86 13.59 -19.01
N GLY A 260 23.74 13.05 -18.50
CA GLY A 260 23.42 11.62 -18.57
C GLY A 260 23.83 10.87 -17.31
N ILE A 261 24.03 9.56 -17.46
CA ILE A 261 24.33 8.64 -16.35
C ILE A 261 25.85 8.59 -16.18
N PRO A 262 26.40 8.92 -15.00
CA PRO A 262 27.84 8.80 -14.80
C PRO A 262 28.34 7.35 -14.92
N ASP A 263 29.48 7.19 -15.59
CA ASP A 263 30.15 5.89 -15.83
C ASP A 263 30.93 5.37 -14.61
N THR A 264 30.94 6.10 -13.50
CA THR A 264 31.67 5.74 -12.27
C THR A 264 30.76 5.77 -11.06
N ALA A 265 31.10 4.97 -10.05
CA ALA A 265 30.33 4.91 -8.81
C ALA A 265 30.42 6.23 -8.03
N GLU A 266 31.58 6.88 -8.05
CA GLU A 266 31.82 8.20 -7.49
C GLU A 266 31.00 9.28 -8.20
N GLY A 267 30.88 9.19 -9.53
CA GLY A 267 30.03 10.08 -10.31
C GLY A 267 28.56 9.95 -9.94
N ARG A 268 28.06 8.70 -9.80
CA ARG A 268 26.69 8.44 -9.36
C ARG A 268 26.42 8.92 -7.94
N LEU A 269 27.39 8.74 -7.02
CA LEU A 269 27.35 9.31 -5.68
C LEU A 269 27.28 10.85 -5.72
N ALA A 270 28.06 11.51 -6.57
CA ALA A 270 28.06 12.97 -6.68
C ALA A 270 26.69 13.51 -7.15
N VAL A 271 26.02 12.81 -8.07
CA VAL A 271 24.64 13.14 -8.46
C VAL A 271 23.68 12.95 -7.29
N ALA A 272 23.79 11.83 -6.55
CA ALA A 272 22.96 11.60 -5.36
C ALA A 272 23.16 12.69 -4.29
N GLU A 273 24.40 13.10 -4.01
CA GLU A 273 24.74 14.19 -3.09
C GLU A 273 24.11 15.53 -3.53
N ARG A 274 24.14 15.81 -4.84
CA ARG A 274 23.49 17.00 -5.43
C ARG A 274 21.99 16.99 -5.17
N ILE A 275 21.32 15.86 -5.44
CA ILE A 275 19.88 15.70 -5.23
C ILE A 275 19.52 15.89 -3.76
N VAL A 276 20.20 15.19 -2.83
CA VAL A 276 19.94 15.29 -1.38
C VAL A 276 20.12 16.73 -0.88
N ARG A 277 21.19 17.41 -1.32
CA ARG A 277 21.45 18.81 -0.95
C ARG A 277 20.39 19.75 -1.49
N ARG A 278 19.87 19.49 -2.71
CA ARG A 278 18.81 20.30 -3.31
C ARG A 278 17.48 20.07 -2.61
N ALA A 279 17.13 18.82 -2.30
CA ALA A 279 15.92 18.42 -1.59
C ALA A 279 15.83 19.10 -0.21
N ALA A 280 16.95 19.20 0.52
CA ALA A 280 17.00 19.88 1.82
C ALA A 280 16.56 21.35 1.76
N LYS A 281 16.77 22.05 0.63
CA LYS A 281 16.29 23.43 0.43
C LYS A 281 14.77 23.54 0.34
N PHE A 282 14.08 22.44 0.05
CA PHE A 282 12.62 22.33 0.05
C PHE A 282 12.07 21.71 1.34
N GLY A 283 12.92 21.48 2.35
CA GLY A 283 12.53 20.86 3.61
C GLY A 283 12.39 19.33 3.56
N ILE A 284 12.76 18.70 2.45
CA ILE A 284 12.73 17.24 2.30
C ILE A 284 13.94 16.65 3.02
N LYS A 285 13.69 15.75 3.97
CA LYS A 285 14.71 15.13 4.80
C LYS A 285 15.32 13.91 4.09
N PRO A 286 16.56 13.51 4.44
CA PRO A 286 17.19 12.30 3.87
C PRO A 286 16.35 11.03 4.03
N LYS A 287 15.55 10.90 5.10
CA LYS A 287 14.64 9.76 5.33
C LYS A 287 13.53 9.64 4.28
N ASP A 288 13.25 10.71 3.54
CA ASP A 288 12.23 10.77 2.50
C ASP A 288 12.84 10.68 1.09
N ILE A 289 14.10 10.22 0.98
CA ILE A 289 14.83 10.04 -0.28
C ILE A 289 15.34 8.60 -0.36
N ILE A 290 15.10 7.94 -1.49
CA ILE A 290 15.68 6.66 -1.86
C ILE A 290 16.46 6.86 -3.15
N VAL A 291 17.73 6.46 -3.20
CA VAL A 291 18.56 6.67 -4.39
C VAL A 291 18.55 5.43 -5.27
N ASP A 292 18.27 5.60 -6.56
CA ASP A 292 18.45 4.57 -7.57
C ASP A 292 19.73 4.87 -8.38
N PRO A 293 20.79 4.05 -8.21
CA PRO A 293 22.04 4.25 -8.91
C PRO A 293 21.99 3.82 -10.39
N LEU A 294 20.84 3.33 -10.87
CA LEU A 294 20.57 2.84 -12.22
C LEU A 294 21.36 1.58 -12.59
N ALA A 295 20.64 0.52 -12.98
CA ALA A 295 21.25 -0.65 -13.61
C ALA A 295 21.24 -0.47 -15.14
N LEU A 296 22.42 -0.47 -15.75
CA LEU A 296 22.58 -0.52 -17.21
C LEU A 296 22.75 -1.96 -17.67
N THR A 297 22.38 -2.23 -18.91
CA THR A 297 22.41 -3.57 -19.50
C THR A 297 23.84 -4.10 -19.64
N VAL A 298 24.14 -5.27 -19.07
CA VAL A 298 25.50 -5.85 -19.12
C VAL A 298 25.92 -6.34 -20.50
N SER A 299 24.95 -6.59 -21.39
CA SER A 299 25.22 -7.00 -22.78
C SER A 299 25.84 -5.88 -23.61
N SER A 300 25.59 -4.62 -23.26
CA SER A 300 26.17 -3.43 -23.92
C SER A 300 27.35 -2.83 -23.15
N ASP A 301 27.42 -3.01 -21.84
CA ASP A 301 28.52 -2.53 -21.00
C ASP A 301 28.89 -3.55 -19.92
N THR A 302 30.03 -4.21 -20.11
CA THR A 302 30.52 -5.28 -19.21
C THR A 302 30.87 -4.80 -17.79
N GLY A 303 31.13 -3.50 -17.58
CA GLY A 303 31.47 -2.94 -16.26
C GLY A 303 30.25 -2.44 -15.47
N SER A 304 29.12 -2.22 -16.15
CA SER A 304 27.92 -1.59 -15.61
C SER A 304 27.41 -2.19 -14.30
N ALA A 305 27.42 -3.52 -14.18
CA ALA A 305 26.98 -4.21 -12.97
C ALA A 305 27.83 -3.81 -11.76
N ASN A 306 29.16 -3.85 -11.88
CA ASN A 306 30.08 -3.52 -10.79
C ASN A 306 29.99 -2.05 -10.39
N ILE A 307 29.84 -1.15 -11.38
CA ILE A 307 29.64 0.28 -11.10
C ILE A 307 28.36 0.49 -10.28
N THR A 308 27.27 -0.19 -10.64
CA THR A 308 25.98 -0.10 -9.94
C THR A 308 26.11 -0.62 -8.50
N LEU A 309 26.72 -1.79 -8.31
CA LEU A 309 26.92 -2.41 -7.00
C LEU A 309 27.79 -1.55 -6.07
N GLU A 310 28.89 -1.01 -6.60
CA GLU A 310 29.77 -0.11 -5.84
C GLU A 310 29.06 1.21 -5.51
N SER A 311 28.21 1.72 -6.41
CA SER A 311 27.39 2.90 -6.15
C SER A 311 26.44 2.69 -4.97
N ILE A 312 25.75 1.53 -4.91
CA ILE A 312 24.89 1.16 -3.77
C ILE A 312 25.71 1.24 -2.48
N ARG A 313 26.89 0.60 -2.45
CA ARG A 313 27.77 0.59 -1.28
C ARG A 313 28.18 2.01 -0.85
N LEU A 314 28.64 2.83 -1.79
CA LEU A 314 29.07 4.21 -1.55
C LEU A 314 27.92 5.11 -1.06
N ILE A 315 26.74 5.01 -1.68
CA ILE A 315 25.56 5.78 -1.27
C ILE A 315 25.17 5.44 0.17
N LYS A 316 25.13 4.14 0.51
CA LYS A 316 24.81 3.69 1.87
C LYS A 316 25.84 4.21 2.88
N GLU A 317 27.12 4.13 2.56
CA GLU A 317 28.22 4.55 3.44
C GLU A 317 28.29 6.07 3.64
N LYS A 318 28.12 6.86 2.56
CA LYS A 318 28.37 8.30 2.57
C LYS A 318 27.12 9.15 2.85
N LEU A 319 25.95 8.71 2.39
CA LEU A 319 24.71 9.46 2.53
C LEU A 319 23.78 8.91 3.60
N GLY A 320 23.87 7.62 3.93
CA GLY A 320 22.99 6.97 4.91
C GLY A 320 21.52 6.88 4.48
N VAL A 321 21.22 7.20 3.22
CA VAL A 321 19.89 7.09 2.61
C VAL A 321 19.61 5.65 2.16
N LYS A 322 18.35 5.34 1.87
CA LYS A 322 17.96 4.05 1.30
C LYS A 322 18.27 3.99 -0.19
N THR A 323 18.31 2.79 -0.74
CA THR A 323 18.59 2.54 -2.16
C THR A 323 17.49 1.72 -2.84
N SER A 324 17.20 2.03 -4.09
CA SER A 324 16.27 1.29 -4.95
C SER A 324 16.98 0.83 -6.22
N LEU A 325 16.49 -0.21 -6.89
CA LEU A 325 17.02 -0.61 -8.19
C LEU A 325 15.99 -1.40 -9.02
N GLY A 326 15.88 -1.05 -10.30
CA GLY A 326 15.27 -1.90 -11.33
C GLY A 326 16.14 -3.10 -11.67
N ILE A 327 15.86 -4.27 -11.04
CA ILE A 327 16.65 -5.49 -11.22
C ILE A 327 16.61 -5.97 -12.67
N SER A 328 15.43 -5.92 -13.29
CA SER A 328 15.20 -6.40 -14.65
C SER A 328 16.04 -5.68 -15.70
N ASN A 329 16.55 -4.47 -15.42
CA ASN A 329 17.28 -3.67 -16.39
C ASN A 329 18.65 -4.26 -16.75
N ILE A 330 19.26 -5.00 -15.83
CA ILE A 330 20.61 -5.57 -16.01
C ILE A 330 20.69 -6.52 -17.22
N SER A 331 19.57 -7.18 -17.55
CA SER A 331 19.52 -8.34 -18.45
C SER A 331 18.87 -8.08 -19.80
N PHE A 332 18.55 -6.83 -20.15
CA PHE A 332 17.93 -6.54 -21.44
C PHE A 332 18.74 -7.12 -22.61
N GLY A 333 18.04 -7.71 -23.59
CA GLY A 333 18.65 -8.33 -24.76
C GLY A 333 19.35 -9.68 -24.53
N LEU A 334 19.38 -10.20 -23.30
CA LEU A 334 19.94 -11.53 -23.00
C LEU A 334 18.86 -12.62 -22.97
N PRO A 335 19.18 -13.88 -23.33
CA PRO A 335 18.29 -15.02 -23.12
C PRO A 335 18.22 -15.42 -21.64
N ASN A 336 17.16 -16.09 -21.22
CA ASN A 336 16.98 -16.61 -19.86
C ASN A 336 17.30 -15.59 -18.74
N ARG A 337 16.74 -14.39 -18.90
CA ARG A 337 17.02 -13.20 -18.08
C ARG A 337 16.93 -13.44 -16.57
N GLU A 338 16.04 -14.33 -16.13
CA GLU A 338 15.84 -14.63 -14.71
C GLU A 338 17.10 -15.19 -14.01
N ILE A 339 17.97 -15.90 -14.75
CA ILE A 339 19.23 -16.44 -14.20
C ILE A 339 20.16 -15.30 -13.79
N ILE A 340 20.36 -14.32 -14.67
CA ILE A 340 21.25 -13.20 -14.39
C ILE A 340 20.60 -12.18 -13.46
N ASN A 341 19.28 -11.97 -13.57
CA ASN A 341 18.52 -11.08 -12.68
C ASN A 341 18.62 -11.55 -11.23
N SER A 342 18.42 -12.85 -10.96
CA SER A 342 18.50 -13.43 -9.61
C SER A 342 19.91 -13.37 -9.04
N ALA A 343 20.93 -13.70 -9.82
CA ALA A 343 22.33 -13.57 -9.41
C ALA A 343 22.70 -12.11 -9.10
N PHE A 344 22.35 -11.17 -9.98
CA PHE A 344 22.59 -9.75 -9.77
C PHE A 344 21.86 -9.23 -8.54
N TYR A 345 20.60 -9.64 -8.35
CA TYR A 345 19.80 -9.26 -7.20
C TYR A 345 20.43 -9.71 -5.88
N ALA A 346 20.92 -10.96 -5.79
CA ALA A 346 21.61 -11.44 -4.60
C ALA A 346 22.84 -10.59 -4.23
N ILE A 347 23.63 -10.19 -5.24
CA ILE A 347 24.83 -9.37 -5.04
C ILE A 347 24.43 -7.93 -4.67
N ALA A 348 23.37 -7.38 -5.27
CA ALA A 348 22.85 -6.06 -4.95
C ALA A 348 22.33 -5.97 -3.51
N LEU A 349 21.58 -7.00 -3.05
CA LEU A 349 21.15 -7.13 -1.66
C LEU A 349 22.35 -7.13 -0.71
N GLN A 350 23.39 -7.93 -1.01
CA GLN A 350 24.60 -7.97 -0.22
C GLN A 350 25.36 -6.62 -0.21
N SER A 351 25.25 -5.84 -1.30
CA SER A 351 25.86 -4.52 -1.42
C SER A 351 25.10 -3.43 -0.66
N GLY A 352 23.87 -3.72 -0.20
CA GLY A 352 23.06 -2.83 0.64
C GLY A 352 21.76 -2.34 0.02
N LEU A 353 21.26 -2.99 -1.04
CA LEU A 353 19.98 -2.66 -1.68
C LEU A 353 18.80 -2.78 -0.71
N ASP A 354 17.98 -1.74 -0.59
CA ASP A 354 16.80 -1.71 0.31
C ASP A 354 15.49 -1.99 -0.44
N CYS A 355 15.34 -1.50 -1.68
CA CYS A 355 14.14 -1.68 -2.50
C CYS A 355 14.50 -2.25 -3.87
N ALA A 356 13.73 -3.22 -4.35
CA ALA A 356 13.97 -3.87 -5.63
C ALA A 356 12.69 -3.83 -6.48
N ILE A 357 12.75 -3.14 -7.62
CA ILE A 357 11.71 -3.19 -8.65
C ILE A 357 11.92 -4.48 -9.44
N ILE A 358 10.98 -5.42 -9.26
CA ILE A 358 11.09 -6.81 -9.69
C ILE A 358 9.77 -7.35 -10.22
N ASN A 359 9.86 -8.38 -11.05
CA ASN A 359 8.73 -9.22 -11.42
C ASN A 359 8.44 -10.23 -10.29
N PRO A 360 7.34 -10.08 -9.51
CA PRO A 360 7.06 -10.98 -8.38
C PRO A 360 6.66 -12.39 -8.83
N PHE A 361 6.37 -12.59 -10.12
CA PHE A 361 6.11 -13.91 -10.70
C PHE A 361 7.39 -14.68 -11.03
N SER A 362 8.57 -14.05 -10.93
CA SER A 362 9.84 -14.74 -11.13
C SER A 362 10.18 -15.61 -9.93
N GLU A 363 10.07 -16.93 -10.11
CA GLU A 363 10.44 -17.87 -9.06
C GLU A 363 11.89 -17.71 -8.61
N ASP A 364 12.81 -17.42 -9.53
CA ASP A 364 14.24 -17.31 -9.22
C ASP A 364 14.54 -16.06 -8.36
N ILE A 365 13.83 -14.96 -8.61
CA ILE A 365 13.89 -13.77 -7.76
C ILE A 365 13.31 -14.07 -6.37
N MET A 366 12.17 -14.74 -6.30
CA MET A 366 11.54 -15.07 -5.00
C MET A 366 12.38 -16.08 -4.20
N LYS A 367 12.95 -17.10 -4.85
CA LYS A 367 13.94 -18.02 -4.25
C LYS A 367 15.11 -17.24 -3.66
N THR A 368 15.63 -16.26 -4.41
CA THR A 368 16.73 -15.41 -3.95
C THR A 368 16.33 -14.56 -2.75
N TYR A 369 15.16 -13.93 -2.76
CA TYR A 369 14.65 -13.11 -1.67
C TYR A 369 14.53 -13.89 -0.35
N TYR A 370 13.83 -15.03 -0.37
CA TYR A 370 13.63 -15.86 0.82
C TYR A 370 14.95 -16.45 1.32
N SER A 371 15.83 -16.91 0.41
CA SER A 371 17.15 -17.42 0.77
C SER A 371 18.02 -16.33 1.41
N TYR A 372 18.01 -15.11 0.87
CA TYR A 372 18.76 -13.99 1.42
C TYR A 372 18.29 -13.65 2.84
N ARG A 373 16.97 -13.56 3.07
CA ARG A 373 16.42 -13.26 4.40
C ARG A 373 16.81 -14.32 5.43
N ALA A 374 16.70 -15.61 5.08
CA ALA A 374 17.15 -16.70 5.93
C ALA A 374 18.66 -16.61 6.24
N LEU A 375 19.51 -16.41 5.23
CA LEU A 375 20.96 -16.32 5.38
C LEU A 375 21.42 -15.10 6.19
N ARG A 376 20.65 -14.00 6.16
CA ARG A 376 20.93 -12.78 6.92
C ARG A 376 20.34 -12.78 8.33
N GLY A 377 19.66 -13.85 8.72
CA GLY A 377 18.99 -13.94 10.03
C GLY A 377 17.79 -12.99 10.16
N MET A 378 17.19 -12.60 9.04
CA MET A 378 15.98 -11.77 8.99
C MET A 378 14.69 -12.62 9.07
N ASP A 379 14.80 -13.92 8.84
CA ASP A 379 13.70 -14.88 8.96
C ASP A 379 13.91 -15.72 10.23
N GLU A 380 13.24 -15.35 11.31
CA GLU A 380 13.38 -16.00 12.60
C GLU A 380 12.97 -17.48 12.50
N ASN A 381 13.89 -18.39 12.82
CA ASN A 381 13.71 -19.85 12.67
C ASN A 381 13.42 -20.31 11.23
N CYS A 382 13.74 -19.49 10.22
CA CYS A 382 13.52 -19.80 8.80
C CYS A 382 12.04 -20.11 8.44
N VAL A 383 11.08 -19.56 9.19
CA VAL A 383 9.65 -19.87 9.01
C VAL A 383 9.16 -19.47 7.61
N GLU A 384 9.50 -18.28 7.16
CA GLU A 384 9.07 -17.80 5.84
C GLU A 384 9.74 -18.58 4.70
N TYR A 385 11.02 -18.91 4.84
CA TYR A 385 11.77 -19.73 3.90
C TYR A 385 11.18 -21.13 3.80
N ILE A 386 10.89 -21.79 4.94
CA ILE A 386 10.26 -23.11 4.95
C ILE A 386 8.88 -23.04 4.29
N GLY A 387 8.10 -22.00 4.60
CA GLY A 387 6.79 -21.82 4.00
C GLY A 387 6.86 -21.67 2.47
N PHE A 388 7.78 -20.83 1.99
CA PHE A 388 8.02 -20.68 0.55
C PHE A 388 8.53 -21.97 -0.11
N ALA A 389 9.57 -22.60 0.46
CA ALA A 389 10.26 -23.73 -0.15
C ALA A 389 9.44 -25.04 -0.13
N SER A 390 8.56 -25.20 0.86
CA SER A 390 7.69 -26.38 0.96
C SER A 390 6.43 -26.28 0.09
N GLY A 391 6.22 -25.15 -0.59
CA GLY A 391 4.97 -24.84 -1.28
C GLY A 391 3.79 -24.59 -0.32
N LYS A 392 3.98 -24.77 0.99
CA LYS A 392 3.03 -24.40 2.03
C LYS A 392 3.33 -22.99 2.49
N SER A 393 2.91 -21.99 1.72
CA SER A 393 2.94 -20.62 2.22
C SER A 393 2.00 -20.50 3.44
N GLU A 394 2.49 -20.84 4.63
CA GLU A 394 1.89 -20.49 5.92
C GLU A 394 2.07 -18.99 6.15
N ARG A 395 1.47 -18.17 5.28
CA ARG A 395 1.14 -16.78 5.63
C ARG A 395 -0.15 -16.86 6.43
N LYS A 396 -0.16 -16.23 7.61
CA LYS A 396 -1.30 -16.16 8.54
C LYS A 396 -2.62 -15.91 7.79
N ALA A 397 -3.40 -16.99 7.67
CA ALA A 397 -4.84 -17.11 7.46
C ALA A 397 -5.51 -16.10 6.50
N TYR A 398 -5.71 -16.53 5.25
CA TYR A 398 -7.07 -16.63 4.72
C TYR A 398 -7.37 -18.11 4.49
N VAL A 399 -8.55 -18.52 4.92
CA VAL A 399 -9.02 -19.89 5.03
C VAL A 399 -8.98 -20.60 3.67
N GLU A 400 -8.32 -21.77 3.65
CA GLU A 400 -8.36 -22.75 2.57
C GLU A 400 -9.79 -23.23 2.30
N ASN A 401 -10.17 -23.26 1.02
CA ASN A 401 -10.75 -24.44 0.37
C ASN A 401 -10.90 -24.18 -1.14
N SER A 402 -10.06 -24.84 -1.95
CA SER A 402 -10.45 -25.74 -3.05
C SER A 402 -9.47 -25.72 -4.24
N GLU A 403 -8.90 -26.91 -4.44
CA GLU A 403 -8.38 -27.57 -5.64
C GLU A 403 -7.84 -26.75 -6.83
N ASP A 404 -6.55 -26.98 -7.11
CA ASP A 404 -5.84 -26.64 -8.35
C ASP A 404 -6.47 -27.29 -9.59
N GLY A 405 -6.74 -26.47 -10.61
CA GLY A 405 -7.16 -26.92 -11.94
C GLY A 405 -7.47 -25.76 -12.89
N ALA A 406 -6.46 -25.31 -13.63
CA ALA A 406 -6.49 -24.46 -14.84
C ALA A 406 -7.86 -23.86 -15.27
N GLY A 407 -8.16 -22.65 -14.80
CA GLY A 407 -9.27 -21.80 -15.21
C GLY A 407 -9.68 -20.90 -14.05
N GLU A 408 -9.69 -19.58 -14.24
CA GLU A 408 -10.14 -18.68 -13.16
C GLU A 408 -11.66 -18.85 -12.95
N SER A 409 -12.07 -19.26 -11.74
CA SER A 409 -13.47 -19.57 -11.41
C SER A 409 -14.33 -18.31 -11.28
N LEU A 410 -15.64 -18.44 -11.53
CA LEU A 410 -16.59 -17.34 -11.34
C LEU A 410 -16.61 -16.86 -9.88
N GLN A 411 -16.51 -17.80 -8.94
CA GLN A 411 -16.41 -17.50 -7.51
C GLN A 411 -15.23 -16.55 -7.22
N ASN A 412 -14.04 -16.86 -7.74
CA ASN A 412 -12.86 -16.03 -7.53
C ASN A 412 -13.01 -14.64 -8.13
N ALA A 413 -13.60 -14.53 -9.33
CA ALA A 413 -13.86 -13.22 -9.95
C ALA A 413 -14.81 -12.35 -9.11
N ILE A 414 -15.83 -12.96 -8.49
CA ILE A 414 -16.77 -12.26 -7.60
C ILE A 414 -16.10 -11.88 -6.27
N VAL A 415 -15.37 -12.81 -5.64
CA VAL A 415 -14.64 -12.53 -4.39
C VAL A 415 -13.61 -11.40 -4.57
N LYS A 416 -12.97 -11.32 -5.74
CA LYS A 416 -12.02 -10.27 -6.11
C LYS A 416 -12.67 -8.97 -6.64
N GLY A 417 -13.99 -8.92 -6.81
CA GLY A 417 -14.70 -7.73 -7.27
C GLY A 417 -14.49 -7.36 -8.75
N LEU A 418 -14.15 -8.34 -9.61
CA LEU A 418 -13.83 -8.13 -11.03
C LEU A 418 -15.11 -8.21 -11.91
N LYS A 419 -15.71 -7.06 -12.24
CA LYS A 419 -17.07 -6.97 -12.81
C LYS A 419 -17.20 -7.57 -14.21
N GLU A 420 -16.36 -7.14 -15.16
CA GLU A 420 -16.44 -7.59 -16.56
C GLU A 420 -16.00 -9.06 -16.68
N ARG A 421 -15.05 -9.47 -15.83
CA ARG A 421 -14.58 -10.85 -15.78
C ARG A 421 -15.65 -11.78 -15.21
N ALA A 422 -16.33 -11.39 -14.14
CA ALA A 422 -17.47 -12.11 -13.60
C ALA A 422 -18.61 -12.25 -14.63
N PHE A 423 -18.92 -11.18 -15.38
CA PHE A 423 -19.89 -11.24 -16.48
C PHE A 423 -19.47 -12.23 -17.57
N THR A 424 -18.19 -12.21 -17.99
CA THR A 424 -17.67 -13.05 -19.06
C THR A 424 -17.61 -14.53 -18.65
N ILE A 425 -17.10 -14.83 -17.46
CA ILE A 425 -17.02 -16.20 -16.94
C ILE A 425 -18.43 -16.76 -16.74
N ALA A 426 -19.35 -15.99 -16.14
CA ALA A 426 -20.75 -16.39 -16.02
C ALA A 426 -21.37 -16.69 -17.40
N SER A 427 -21.16 -15.79 -18.38
CA SER A 427 -21.65 -15.96 -19.76
C SER A 427 -21.11 -17.24 -20.43
N ASN A 428 -19.88 -17.65 -20.11
CA ASN A 428 -19.30 -18.89 -20.61
C ASN A 428 -19.86 -20.13 -19.89
N LEU A 429 -19.99 -20.09 -18.56
CA LEU A 429 -20.59 -21.18 -17.77
C LEU A 429 -22.04 -21.47 -18.20
N LEU A 430 -22.80 -20.43 -18.54
CA LEU A 430 -24.19 -20.56 -19.01
C LEU A 430 -24.33 -21.29 -20.35
N LYS A 431 -23.24 -21.53 -21.09
CA LYS A 431 -23.24 -22.37 -22.29
C LYS A 431 -23.34 -23.86 -21.96
N THR A 432 -22.90 -24.26 -20.76
CA THR A 432 -22.76 -25.66 -20.35
C THR A 432 -23.55 -26.00 -19.09
N SER A 433 -24.01 -25.00 -18.34
CA SER A 433 -24.68 -25.15 -17.04
C SER A 433 -25.99 -24.37 -16.98
N PRO A 434 -27.04 -24.91 -16.33
CA PRO A 434 -28.30 -24.19 -16.14
C PRO A 434 -28.13 -22.86 -15.39
N PRO A 435 -28.91 -21.81 -15.75
CA PRO A 435 -28.85 -20.50 -15.10
C PRO A 435 -28.97 -20.51 -13.57
N LEU A 436 -29.89 -21.32 -13.03
CA LEU A 436 -30.10 -21.44 -11.59
C LEU A 436 -28.91 -22.11 -10.90
N ASP A 437 -28.32 -23.15 -11.50
CA ASP A 437 -27.15 -23.83 -10.95
C ASP A 437 -25.95 -22.88 -10.85
N VAL A 438 -25.76 -21.99 -11.82
CA VAL A 438 -24.69 -20.98 -11.77
C VAL A 438 -24.92 -20.00 -10.61
N ILE A 439 -26.17 -19.61 -10.33
CA ILE A 439 -26.49 -18.77 -9.19
C ILE A 439 -26.18 -19.50 -7.87
N ASP A 440 -26.74 -20.70 -7.71
CA ASP A 440 -26.73 -21.42 -6.43
C ASP A 440 -25.36 -21.99 -6.08
N THR A 441 -24.57 -22.39 -7.09
CA THR A 441 -23.26 -23.03 -6.86
C THR A 441 -22.07 -22.09 -7.00
N GLN A 442 -22.20 -20.96 -7.71
CA GLN A 442 -21.08 -20.04 -7.93
C GLN A 442 -21.31 -18.67 -7.29
N ILE A 443 -22.45 -18.02 -7.59
CA ILE A 443 -22.65 -16.62 -7.20
C ILE A 443 -22.97 -16.48 -5.70
N ILE A 444 -23.93 -17.26 -5.18
CA ILE A 444 -24.30 -17.20 -3.75
C ILE A 444 -23.11 -17.60 -2.85
N PRO A 445 -22.40 -18.71 -3.09
CA PRO A 445 -21.26 -19.09 -2.24
C PRO A 445 -20.13 -18.05 -2.24
N ALA A 446 -19.90 -17.37 -3.37
CA ALA A 446 -18.91 -16.29 -3.42
C ALA A 446 -19.29 -15.09 -2.55
N LEU A 447 -20.57 -14.70 -2.54
CA LEU A 447 -21.08 -13.64 -1.66
C LEU A 447 -20.99 -14.04 -0.18
N ASP A 448 -21.25 -15.31 0.15
CA ASP A 448 -21.11 -15.81 1.52
C ASP A 448 -19.66 -15.76 2.01
N ILE A 449 -18.68 -16.07 1.14
CA ILE A 449 -17.25 -15.97 1.46
C ILE A 449 -16.90 -14.51 1.84
N VAL A 450 -17.30 -13.56 1.00
CA VAL A 450 -17.02 -12.14 1.22
C VAL A 450 -17.77 -11.61 2.45
N GLY A 451 -19.01 -12.04 2.67
CA GLY A 451 -19.82 -11.71 3.83
C GLY A 451 -19.19 -12.17 5.14
N ARG A 452 -18.79 -13.45 5.22
CA ARG A 452 -18.04 -13.97 6.38
C ARG A 452 -16.73 -13.24 6.60
N GLY A 453 -15.98 -12.98 5.53
CA GLY A 453 -14.75 -12.20 5.63
C GLY A 453 -14.97 -10.80 6.20
N TYR A 454 -16.09 -10.15 5.87
CA TYR A 454 -16.43 -8.83 6.41
C TYR A 454 -16.76 -8.89 7.91
N GLU A 455 -17.48 -9.91 8.36
CA GLU A 455 -17.76 -10.16 9.78
C GLU A 455 -16.48 -10.45 10.58
N GLU A 456 -15.56 -11.22 9.99
CA GLU A 456 -14.25 -11.56 10.57
C GLU A 456 -13.23 -10.42 10.48
N LYS A 457 -13.59 -9.28 9.86
CA LYS A 457 -12.72 -8.11 9.61
C LYS A 457 -11.51 -8.41 8.73
N THR A 458 -11.61 -9.44 7.91
CA THR A 458 -10.63 -9.81 6.90
C THR A 458 -11.01 -9.17 5.55
N VAL A 459 -12.28 -9.01 5.24
CA VAL A 459 -12.74 -8.20 4.08
C VAL A 459 -13.19 -6.83 4.55
N PHE A 460 -12.84 -5.78 3.81
CA PHE A 460 -13.23 -4.40 4.14
C PHE A 460 -14.44 -3.95 3.32
N LEU A 461 -15.14 -2.93 3.81
CA LEU A 461 -16.37 -2.41 3.18
C LEU A 461 -16.23 -2.11 1.68
N PRO A 462 -15.12 -1.50 1.19
CA PRO A 462 -14.98 -1.26 -0.25
C PRO A 462 -14.92 -2.55 -1.07
N GLN A 463 -14.18 -3.55 -0.60
CA GLN A 463 -14.08 -4.85 -1.23
C GLN A 463 -15.43 -5.59 -1.23
N LEU A 464 -16.18 -5.52 -0.12
CA LEU A 464 -17.55 -6.06 -0.03
C LEU A 464 -18.48 -5.46 -1.09
N LEU A 465 -18.44 -4.13 -1.26
CA LEU A 465 -19.25 -3.43 -2.26
C LEU A 465 -18.85 -3.85 -3.69
N MET A 466 -17.56 -3.93 -3.99
CA MET A 466 -17.09 -4.35 -5.31
C MET A 466 -17.44 -5.81 -5.63
N SER A 467 -17.34 -6.71 -4.66
CA SER A 467 -17.83 -8.09 -4.81
C SER A 467 -19.34 -8.13 -5.07
N ALA A 468 -20.14 -7.29 -4.42
CA ALA A 468 -21.57 -7.17 -4.69
C ALA A 468 -21.85 -6.65 -6.11
N GLU A 469 -21.07 -5.68 -6.60
CA GLU A 469 -21.19 -5.18 -7.97
C GLU A 469 -20.74 -6.21 -9.03
N ALA A 470 -19.69 -6.99 -8.72
CA ALA A 470 -19.23 -8.09 -9.58
C ALA A 470 -20.26 -9.23 -9.61
N ALA A 471 -20.85 -9.57 -8.47
CA ALA A 471 -21.98 -10.50 -8.39
C ALA A 471 -23.19 -9.97 -9.17
N THR A 472 -23.50 -8.67 -9.07
CA THR A 472 -24.56 -8.02 -9.86
C THR A 472 -24.30 -8.14 -11.36
N SER A 473 -23.04 -7.99 -11.77
CA SER A 473 -22.63 -8.18 -13.17
C SER A 473 -22.75 -9.65 -13.59
N ALA A 474 -22.38 -10.61 -12.76
CA ALA A 474 -22.62 -12.03 -13.02
C ALA A 474 -24.12 -12.34 -13.15
N PHE A 475 -24.96 -11.84 -12.23
CA PHE A 475 -26.42 -11.96 -12.30
C PHE A 475 -27.00 -11.36 -13.59
N ARG A 476 -26.44 -10.25 -14.08
CA ARG A 476 -26.84 -9.65 -15.37
C ARG A 476 -26.61 -10.61 -16.54
N ALA A 477 -25.50 -11.34 -16.55
CA ALA A 477 -25.25 -12.38 -17.56
C ALA A 477 -26.28 -13.52 -17.47
N VAL A 478 -26.58 -14.00 -16.26
CA VAL A 478 -27.59 -15.05 -16.03
C VAL A 478 -28.98 -14.59 -16.47
N LYS A 479 -29.36 -13.36 -16.15
CA LYS A 479 -30.66 -12.78 -16.52
C LYS A 479 -30.85 -12.66 -18.04
N ALA A 480 -29.77 -12.48 -18.80
CA ALA A 480 -29.84 -12.36 -20.25
C ALA A 480 -30.25 -13.65 -20.97
N VAL A 481 -30.07 -14.82 -20.33
CA VAL A 481 -30.41 -16.14 -20.90
C VAL A 481 -31.61 -16.80 -20.22
N LEU A 482 -32.08 -16.28 -19.09
CA LEU A 482 -33.31 -16.72 -18.48
C LEU A 482 -34.50 -16.35 -19.39
N PRO A 483 -35.39 -17.31 -19.71
CA PRO A 483 -36.60 -16.98 -20.43
C PRO A 483 -37.42 -15.97 -19.61
N PRO A 484 -38.12 -15.02 -20.24
CA PRO A 484 -39.05 -14.16 -19.53
C PRO A 484 -40.09 -15.06 -18.85
N THR A 485 -39.98 -15.20 -17.54
CA THR A 485 -40.93 -15.96 -16.74
C THR A 485 -42.22 -15.16 -16.64
N ASP A 486 -43.19 -15.52 -17.48
CA ASP A 486 -44.61 -15.14 -17.35
C ASP A 486 -45.32 -15.97 -16.27
N SER A 487 -44.58 -16.54 -15.32
CA SER A 487 -45.13 -17.22 -14.16
C SER A 487 -45.44 -16.19 -13.07
N LYS A 488 -46.70 -15.76 -13.00
CA LYS A 488 -47.27 -15.17 -11.78
C LYS A 488 -47.09 -16.14 -10.62
N ASN A 489 -46.00 -15.99 -9.87
CA ASN A 489 -45.88 -16.60 -8.56
C ASN A 489 -46.79 -15.80 -7.62
N GLU A 490 -47.90 -16.40 -7.17
CA GLU A 490 -48.84 -15.80 -6.20
C GLU A 490 -48.30 -15.79 -4.75
N ASN A 491 -46.99 -15.98 -4.58
CA ASN A 491 -46.36 -15.92 -3.27
C ASN A 491 -46.12 -14.46 -2.86
N LYS A 492 -46.70 -14.07 -1.72
CA LYS A 492 -46.47 -12.75 -1.12
C LYS A 492 -45.05 -12.71 -0.54
N ILE A 493 -44.17 -11.90 -1.14
CA ILE A 493 -42.86 -11.57 -0.58
C ILE A 493 -43.04 -10.36 0.34
N ILE A 494 -42.66 -10.51 1.61
CA ILE A 494 -42.50 -9.38 2.53
C ILE A 494 -41.03 -8.98 2.49
N LEU A 495 -40.73 -7.83 1.91
CA LEU A 495 -39.39 -7.25 1.84
C LEU A 495 -39.31 -6.12 2.87
N ALA A 496 -38.38 -6.21 3.83
CA ALA A 496 -38.10 -5.14 4.77
C ALA A 496 -36.72 -4.55 4.45
N THR A 497 -36.69 -3.31 3.98
CA THR A 497 -35.46 -2.59 3.59
C THR A 497 -35.25 -1.39 4.50
N VAL A 498 -34.03 -0.84 4.50
CA VAL A 498 -33.72 0.41 5.18
C VAL A 498 -34.11 1.58 4.27
N LYS A 499 -34.52 2.71 4.84
CA LYS A 499 -34.99 3.87 4.08
C LYS A 499 -33.91 4.37 3.10
N GLY A 500 -34.05 4.05 1.82
CA GLY A 500 -33.14 4.48 0.75
C GLY A 500 -32.66 3.38 -0.20
N ASP A 501 -32.93 2.10 0.09
CA ASP A 501 -32.66 0.97 -0.81
C ASP A 501 -33.66 0.84 -1.96
#